data_AF-A0A961ZE18-F1
#
_entry.id   AF-A0A961ZE18-F1
#
_cell.length_a   1.000
_cell.length_b   1.000
_cell.length_c   1.000
_cell.angle_alpha   90.00
_cell.angle_beta   90.00
_cell.angle_gamma   90.00
#
_symmetry.space_group_name_H-M   'P 1'
#
loop_
_entity.id
_entity.type
_entity.pdbx_description
1 polymer ?
#
loop_
_entity_poly.entity_id
_entity_poly.type
_entity_poly.pdbx_seq_one_letter_code
_entity_poly.pdbx_strand_id
1 'polypeptide(L)'
;MASRSNVAQLRHAVGNVETMTRFALAVLALASGVYTYLGVRSLLDGSATFVFFAAIIYSAAVSVAIYAFWSFMMRFVPLVRSFTRRVALFLVMAIGSLMIVAMSSWLNAAALAGSAAQEQHLAVTLEGYAEDLDRAHASALAAQSLLPDLDRAEMRFSRLADNERQSGALTGSSGSGSVVQLLTQMSAQMAELKVSINQSRDVVAELFAQGSEHIATMRELVSATGEVQPRVDKFSAEAVQLSAVIAAIQETSVAPSVKRAAADLSLGFIAPVADGGTQDLVSRQDQVMETVRASVASQSEALSLAADEILAEPQIAPRRFVPLSSADAVLRYYADFLPSWAGAISIDLLPVVLVLVLMVVQDAIRKESDLLADADAMTAGDMMRAVALYEEMKVHEAERKALIPPDIGLDDEDHELMPEASPSDEAEEAGKLEGPDNITPLKSGRRGRSTDDGAA
;
A
#
# COMPACT_ATOMS: atom_id res chain seq x y z
N MET A 1 -0.28 -10.16 -59.76
CA MET A 1 -0.95 -8.83 -59.65
C MET A 1 -1.38 -8.50 -58.23
N ALA A 2 -1.96 -9.44 -57.45
CA ALA A 2 -2.41 -9.20 -56.07
C ALA A 2 -1.32 -8.78 -55.05
N SER A 3 -0.07 -9.26 -55.19
CA SER A 3 1.04 -8.83 -54.32
C SER A 3 1.48 -7.38 -54.55
N ARG A 4 1.42 -6.91 -55.81
CA ARG A 4 1.73 -5.49 -56.14
C ARG A 4 0.72 -4.52 -55.51
N SER A 5 -0.55 -4.92 -55.34
CA SER A 5 -1.53 -4.06 -54.64
C SER A 5 -1.30 -4.02 -53.13
N ASN A 6 -0.89 -5.13 -52.52
CA ASN A 6 -0.66 -5.21 -51.08
C ASN A 6 0.56 -4.39 -50.64
N VAL A 7 1.70 -4.48 -51.34
CA VAL A 7 2.88 -3.64 -51.04
C VAL A 7 2.58 -2.16 -51.20
N ALA A 8 1.84 -1.77 -52.25
CA ALA A 8 1.45 -0.38 -52.46
C ALA A 8 0.51 0.12 -51.35
N GLN A 9 -0.46 -0.69 -50.93
CA GLN A 9 -1.36 -0.39 -49.82
C GLN A 9 -0.60 -0.28 -48.49
N LEU A 10 0.34 -1.19 -48.21
CA LEU A 10 1.17 -1.16 -47.01
C LEU A 10 2.10 0.06 -46.99
N ARG A 11 2.72 0.43 -48.13
CA ARG A 11 3.56 1.64 -48.22
C ARG A 11 2.75 2.92 -48.02
N HIS A 12 1.57 3.01 -48.63
CA HIS A 12 0.66 4.14 -48.44
C HIS A 12 0.15 4.22 -46.99
N ALA A 13 -0.21 3.07 -46.40
CA ALA A 13 -0.59 2.99 -44.99
C ALA A 13 0.56 3.41 -44.06
N VAL A 14 1.80 2.99 -44.34
CA VAL A 14 2.98 3.42 -43.57
C VAL A 14 3.22 4.93 -43.65
N GLY A 15 3.08 5.56 -44.81
CA GLY A 15 3.24 7.02 -44.93
C GLY A 15 2.21 7.81 -44.11
N ASN A 16 0.95 7.34 -44.11
CA ASN A 16 -0.11 7.92 -43.28
C ASN A 16 0.14 7.67 -41.78
N VAL A 17 0.54 6.44 -41.43
CA VAL A 17 0.88 6.07 -40.06
C VAL A 17 2.09 6.85 -39.56
N GLU A 18 3.11 7.10 -40.38
CA GLU A 18 4.29 7.87 -39.97
C GLU A 18 3.92 9.31 -39.58
N THR A 19 3.06 9.96 -40.36
CA THR A 19 2.55 11.30 -40.04
C THR A 19 1.74 11.28 -38.74
N MET A 20 0.78 10.35 -38.62
CA MET A 20 -0.03 10.19 -37.41
C MET A 20 0.83 9.88 -36.18
N THR A 21 1.86 9.05 -36.33
CA THR A 21 2.76 8.63 -35.25
C THR A 21 3.61 9.79 -34.74
N ARG A 22 4.07 10.69 -35.62
CA ARG A 22 4.78 11.91 -35.21
C ARG A 22 3.88 12.84 -34.38
N PHE A 23 2.62 13.03 -34.81
CA PHE A 23 1.65 13.80 -34.04
C PHE A 23 1.32 13.13 -32.70
N ALA A 24 1.08 11.83 -32.68
CA ALA A 24 0.83 11.08 -31.46
C ALA A 24 2.00 11.18 -30.47
N LEU A 25 3.24 11.05 -30.96
CA LEU A 25 4.43 11.21 -30.13
C LEU A 25 4.57 12.64 -29.60
N ALA A 26 4.30 13.65 -30.43
CA ALA A 26 4.34 15.04 -29.99
C ALA A 26 3.31 15.31 -28.87
N VAL A 27 2.10 14.74 -29.00
CA VAL A 27 1.04 14.84 -27.98
C VAL A 27 1.46 14.12 -26.68
N LEU A 28 2.03 12.91 -26.77
CA LEU A 28 2.50 12.16 -25.59
C LEU A 28 3.64 12.89 -24.89
N ALA A 29 4.63 13.38 -25.64
CA ALA A 29 5.74 14.14 -25.09
C ALA A 29 5.27 15.45 -24.44
N LEU A 30 4.30 16.15 -25.04
CA LEU A 30 3.68 17.34 -24.47
C LEU A 30 2.90 17.01 -23.19
N ALA A 31 2.10 15.94 -23.19
CA ALA A 31 1.36 15.51 -22.01
C ALA A 31 2.31 15.19 -20.84
N SER A 32 3.37 14.42 -21.10
CA SER A 32 4.43 14.16 -20.13
C SER A 32 5.10 15.46 -19.65
N GLY A 33 5.35 16.41 -20.55
CA GLY A 33 5.87 17.73 -20.22
C GLY A 33 5.00 18.52 -19.27
N VAL A 34 3.68 18.56 -19.52
CA VAL A 34 2.72 19.26 -18.67
C VAL A 34 2.69 18.64 -17.26
N TYR A 35 2.66 17.31 -17.16
CA TYR A 35 2.69 16.65 -15.86
C TYR A 35 4.03 16.82 -15.14
N THR A 36 5.14 16.76 -15.87
CA THR A 36 6.48 17.06 -15.32
C THR A 36 6.54 18.50 -14.81
N TYR A 37 5.96 19.46 -15.52
CA TYR A 37 5.87 20.85 -15.06
C TYR A 37 5.12 20.96 -13.72
N LEU A 38 3.96 20.31 -13.62
CA LEU A 38 3.16 20.31 -12.40
C LEU A 38 3.91 19.63 -11.23
N GLY A 39 4.56 18.49 -11.49
CA GLY A 39 5.36 17.78 -10.50
C GLY A 39 6.55 18.60 -10.00
N VAL A 40 7.37 19.15 -10.91
CA VAL A 40 8.54 19.98 -10.54
C VAL A 40 8.13 21.26 -9.83
N ARG A 41 7.05 21.90 -10.28
CA ARG A 41 6.53 23.10 -9.62
C ARG A 41 6.20 22.86 -8.14
N SER A 42 5.77 21.65 -7.79
CA SER A 42 5.48 21.28 -6.39
C SER A 42 6.73 21.01 -5.54
N LEU A 43 7.91 20.87 -6.15
CA LEU A 43 9.17 20.58 -5.48
C LEU A 43 10.08 21.80 -5.29
N LEU A 44 9.87 22.84 -6.10
CA LEU A 44 10.74 24.01 -6.11
C LEU A 44 10.24 25.06 -5.12
N ASP A 45 11.12 25.44 -4.20
CA ASP A 45 10.93 26.59 -3.33
C ASP A 45 11.53 27.86 -3.95
N GLY A 46 10.83 28.98 -3.81
CA GLY A 46 11.35 30.28 -4.25
C GLY A 46 10.25 31.26 -4.67
N SER A 47 10.65 32.34 -5.33
CA SER A 47 9.69 33.29 -5.90
C SER A 47 8.83 32.61 -6.96
N ALA A 48 7.56 33.03 -7.08
CA ALA A 48 6.65 32.50 -8.09
C ALA A 48 7.25 32.55 -9.51
N THR A 49 7.98 33.62 -9.82
CA THR A 49 8.69 33.80 -11.08
C THR A 49 9.79 32.76 -11.29
N PHE A 50 10.63 32.52 -10.27
CA PHE A 50 11.71 31.53 -10.36
C PHE A 50 11.16 30.12 -10.56
N VAL A 51 10.20 29.72 -9.73
CA VAL A 51 9.56 28.40 -9.78
C VAL A 51 8.89 28.18 -11.15
N PHE A 52 8.18 29.19 -11.65
CA PHE A 52 7.53 29.15 -12.97
C PHE A 52 8.54 28.90 -14.09
N PHE A 53 9.62 29.70 -14.19
CA PHE A 53 10.61 29.55 -15.26
C PHE A 53 11.42 28.27 -15.13
N ALA A 54 11.83 27.90 -13.92
CA ALA A 54 12.59 26.67 -13.68
C ALA A 54 11.79 25.42 -14.07
N ALA A 55 10.51 25.35 -13.68
CA ALA A 55 9.63 24.25 -14.06
C ALA A 55 9.37 24.20 -15.58
N ILE A 56 9.22 25.35 -16.25
CA ILE A 56 9.08 25.41 -17.73
C ILE A 56 10.34 24.89 -18.43
N ILE A 57 11.52 25.37 -18.03
CA ILE A 57 12.77 24.98 -18.66
C ILE A 57 13.00 23.47 -18.49
N TYR A 58 12.76 22.96 -17.28
CA TYR A 58 12.90 21.52 -17.00
C TYR A 58 11.90 20.69 -17.81
N SER A 59 10.61 21.01 -17.76
CA SER A 59 9.57 20.28 -18.49
C SER A 59 9.77 20.33 -20.01
N ALA A 60 10.20 21.46 -20.57
CA ALA A 60 10.53 21.59 -21.98
C ALA A 60 11.73 20.70 -22.37
N ALA A 61 12.79 20.69 -21.55
CA ALA A 61 13.96 19.84 -21.79
C ALA A 61 13.59 18.35 -21.77
N VAL A 62 12.80 17.91 -20.77
CA VAL A 62 12.32 16.52 -20.68
C VAL A 62 11.43 16.16 -21.87
N SER A 63 10.50 17.03 -22.25
CA SER A 63 9.61 16.80 -23.41
C SER A 63 10.38 16.62 -24.70
N VAL A 64 11.37 17.50 -24.96
CA VAL A 64 12.23 17.41 -26.14
C VAL A 64 13.08 16.14 -26.10
N ALA A 65 13.61 15.76 -24.94
CA ALA A 65 14.39 14.54 -24.79
C ALA A 65 13.56 13.28 -25.07
N ILE A 66 12.35 13.18 -24.50
CA ILE A 66 11.40 12.07 -24.73
C ILE A 66 11.03 12.01 -26.22
N TYR A 67 10.66 13.14 -26.82
CA TYR A 67 10.31 13.21 -28.23
C TYR A 67 11.49 12.79 -29.13
N ALA A 68 12.69 13.31 -28.88
CA ALA A 68 13.87 12.99 -29.66
C ALA A 68 14.24 11.50 -29.53
N PHE A 69 14.26 10.97 -28.30
CA PHE A 69 14.58 9.57 -28.03
C PHE A 69 13.64 8.62 -28.78
N TRP A 70 12.33 8.79 -28.62
CA TRP A 70 11.35 7.93 -29.29
C TRP A 70 11.33 8.13 -30.80
N SER A 71 11.57 9.36 -31.30
CA SER A 71 11.76 9.62 -32.73
C SER A 71 12.94 8.83 -33.30
N PHE A 72 14.06 8.75 -32.57
CA PHE A 72 15.21 7.95 -32.96
C PHE A 72 14.89 6.46 -32.94
N MET A 73 14.20 5.96 -31.91
CA MET A 73 13.83 4.54 -31.83
C MET A 73 12.91 4.12 -32.97
N MET A 74 11.86 4.91 -33.25
CA MET A 74 10.93 4.64 -34.36
C MET A 74 11.60 4.72 -35.73
N ARG A 75 12.66 5.52 -35.87
CA ARG A 75 13.42 5.62 -37.12
C ARG A 75 14.43 4.50 -37.30
N PHE A 76 15.20 4.15 -36.27
CA PHE A 76 16.35 3.25 -36.42
C PHE A 76 16.05 1.79 -36.11
N VAL A 77 15.22 1.48 -35.12
CA VAL A 77 14.90 0.09 -34.74
C VAL A 77 14.34 -0.70 -35.92
N PRO A 78 13.38 -0.17 -36.70
CA PRO A 78 12.82 -0.91 -37.83
C PRO A 78 13.81 -1.13 -38.99
N LEU A 79 14.85 -0.31 -39.13
CA LEU A 79 15.80 -0.37 -40.26
C LEU A 79 16.93 -1.41 -40.08
N VAL A 80 17.21 -1.83 -38.84
CA VAL A 80 18.34 -2.73 -38.57
C VAL A 80 17.99 -4.18 -38.88
N ARG A 81 18.83 -4.82 -39.71
CA ARG A 81 18.66 -6.22 -40.16
C ARG A 81 19.38 -7.26 -39.31
N SER A 82 20.56 -6.92 -38.79
CA SER A 82 21.44 -7.86 -38.06
C SER A 82 20.93 -8.11 -36.65
N PHE A 83 20.84 -9.38 -36.27
CA PHE A 83 20.37 -9.80 -34.94
C PHE A 83 21.18 -9.14 -33.81
N THR A 84 22.51 -9.17 -33.87
CA THR A 84 23.39 -8.55 -32.87
C THR A 84 23.13 -7.05 -32.72
N ARG A 85 22.93 -6.34 -33.83
CA ARG A 85 22.64 -4.90 -33.82
C ARG A 85 21.22 -4.58 -33.34
N ARG A 86 20.25 -5.47 -33.60
CA ARG A 86 18.89 -5.36 -33.03
C ARG A 86 18.94 -5.50 -31.51
N VAL A 87 19.64 -6.51 -30.98
CA VAL A 87 19.80 -6.71 -29.53
C VAL A 87 20.45 -5.48 -28.89
N ALA A 88 21.51 -4.92 -29.49
CA ALA A 88 22.14 -3.69 -29.00
C ALA A 88 21.16 -2.50 -28.96
N LEU A 89 20.33 -2.32 -30.00
CA LEU A 89 19.31 -1.28 -30.03
C LEU A 89 18.20 -1.51 -28.98
N PHE A 90 17.76 -2.75 -28.76
CA PHE A 90 16.80 -3.06 -27.70
C PHE A 90 17.37 -2.78 -26.31
N LEU A 91 18.67 -3.03 -26.10
CA LEU A 91 19.34 -2.69 -24.86
C LEU A 91 19.42 -1.17 -24.66
N VAL A 92 19.78 -0.41 -25.70
CA VAL A 92 19.72 1.07 -25.67
C VAL A 92 18.29 1.56 -25.40
N MET A 93 17.30 0.93 -26.03
CA MET A 93 15.89 1.25 -25.82
C MET A 93 15.46 1.00 -24.37
N ALA A 94 15.89 -0.12 -23.78
CA ALA A 94 15.59 -0.46 -22.39
C ALA A 94 16.26 0.53 -21.41
N ILE A 95 17.54 0.86 -21.63
CA ILE A 95 18.24 1.88 -20.82
C ILE A 95 17.55 3.23 -20.93
N GLY A 96 17.25 3.68 -22.15
CA GLY A 96 16.56 4.95 -22.36
C GLY A 96 15.15 4.98 -21.76
N SER A 97 14.42 3.86 -21.83
CA SER A 97 13.11 3.71 -21.16
C SER A 97 13.24 3.86 -19.64
N LEU A 98 14.24 3.20 -19.03
CA LEU A 98 14.51 3.32 -17.60
C LEU A 98 14.89 4.75 -17.22
N MET A 99 15.71 5.43 -18.03
CA MET A 99 16.06 6.83 -17.82
C MET A 99 14.85 7.76 -17.88
N ILE A 100 13.95 7.56 -18.84
CA ILE A 100 12.70 8.34 -18.96
C ILE A 100 11.83 8.13 -17.72
N VAL A 101 11.62 6.87 -17.32
CA VAL A 101 10.83 6.54 -16.13
C VAL A 101 11.41 7.18 -14.86
N ALA A 102 12.73 7.08 -14.69
CA ALA A 102 13.42 7.67 -13.54
C ALA A 102 13.34 9.22 -13.52
N MET A 103 13.36 9.85 -14.69
CA MET A 103 13.33 11.30 -14.81
C MET A 103 11.91 11.88 -14.69
N SER A 104 10.89 11.19 -15.24
CA SER A 104 9.56 11.78 -15.45
C SER A 104 8.42 11.05 -14.75
N SER A 105 8.39 9.71 -14.71
CA SER A 105 7.21 8.96 -14.26
C SER A 105 6.79 9.28 -12.82
N TRP A 106 7.73 9.47 -11.89
CA TRP A 106 7.40 9.81 -10.50
C TRP A 106 6.83 11.24 -10.36
N LEU A 107 7.34 12.20 -11.14
CA LEU A 107 6.80 13.57 -11.21
C LEU A 107 5.42 13.59 -11.88
N ASN A 108 5.24 12.77 -12.91
CA ASN A 108 3.96 12.60 -13.58
C ASN A 108 2.92 11.97 -12.63
N ALA A 109 3.32 10.98 -11.83
CA ALA A 109 2.48 10.39 -10.80
C ALA A 109 2.14 11.41 -9.69
N ALA A 110 3.11 12.23 -9.27
CA ALA A 110 2.91 13.33 -8.33
C ALA A 110 1.90 14.38 -8.86
N ALA A 111 1.93 14.68 -10.14
CA ALA A 111 0.96 15.61 -10.75
C ALA A 111 -0.46 15.02 -10.82
N LEU A 112 -0.59 13.70 -10.99
CA LEU A 112 -1.88 13.02 -11.08
C LEU A 112 -2.52 12.73 -9.72
N ALA A 113 -1.72 12.37 -8.72
CA ALA A 113 -2.20 11.84 -7.44
C ALA A 113 -1.62 12.53 -6.20
N GLY A 114 -0.79 13.57 -6.38
CA GLY A 114 -0.07 14.23 -5.29
C GLY A 114 -0.96 14.75 -4.18
N SER A 115 -2.08 15.40 -4.53
CA SER A 115 -3.04 15.92 -3.55
C SER A 115 -3.69 14.78 -2.75
N ALA A 116 -4.14 13.73 -3.42
CA ALA A 116 -4.75 12.57 -2.76
C ALA A 116 -3.73 11.84 -1.86
N ALA A 117 -2.46 11.75 -2.28
CA ALA A 117 -1.40 11.16 -1.48
C ALA A 117 -1.06 11.99 -0.23
N GLN A 118 -1.11 13.33 -0.33
CA GLN A 118 -0.98 14.20 0.84
C GLN A 118 -2.18 14.06 1.79
N GLU A 119 -3.41 13.96 1.27
CA GLU A 119 -4.59 13.71 2.10
C GLU A 119 -4.49 12.35 2.84
N GLN A 120 -4.00 11.31 2.15
CA GLN A 120 -3.70 10.02 2.77
C GLN A 120 -2.65 10.15 3.87
N HIS A 121 -1.61 10.95 3.65
CA HIS A 121 -0.61 11.22 4.68
C HIS A 121 -1.21 11.86 5.93
N LEU A 122 -2.08 12.86 5.75
CA LEU A 122 -2.77 13.52 6.85
C LEU A 122 -3.70 12.54 7.59
N ALA A 123 -4.46 11.72 6.87
CA ALA A 123 -5.37 10.74 7.45
C ALA A 123 -4.64 9.70 8.33
N VAL A 124 -3.58 9.08 7.80
CA VAL A 124 -2.77 8.09 8.54
C VAL A 124 -2.09 8.74 9.75
N THR A 125 -1.65 10.00 9.62
CA THR A 125 -1.01 10.69 10.73
C THR A 125 -2.01 11.08 11.82
N LEU A 126 -3.23 11.48 11.43
CA LEU A 126 -4.34 11.76 12.34
C LEU A 126 -4.72 10.53 13.16
N GLU A 127 -4.85 9.37 12.52
CA GLU A 127 -5.13 8.10 13.21
C GLU A 127 -4.07 7.81 14.28
N GLY A 128 -2.79 7.94 13.93
CA GLY A 128 -1.70 7.76 14.89
C GLY A 128 -1.76 8.75 16.07
N TYR A 129 -2.15 10.00 15.85
CA TYR A 129 -2.33 10.98 16.93
C TYR A 129 -3.54 10.65 17.81
N ALA A 130 -4.64 10.15 17.24
CA ALA A 130 -5.81 9.72 18.00
C ALA A 130 -5.47 8.52 18.91
N GLU A 131 -4.76 7.51 18.37
CA GLU A 131 -4.28 6.37 19.15
C GLU A 131 -3.34 6.80 20.29
N ASP A 132 -2.44 7.75 20.02
CA ASP A 132 -1.49 8.26 21.01
C ASP A 132 -2.23 9.03 22.13
N LEU A 133 -3.26 9.82 21.80
CA LEU A 133 -4.12 10.50 22.79
C LEU A 133 -4.91 9.50 23.65
N ASP A 134 -5.54 8.50 23.02
CA ASP A 134 -6.31 7.47 23.72
C ASP A 134 -5.42 6.64 24.66
N ARG A 135 -4.20 6.30 24.22
CA ARG A 135 -3.22 5.59 25.05
C ARG A 135 -2.77 6.44 26.24
N ALA A 136 -2.53 7.73 26.03
CA ALA A 136 -2.14 8.65 27.11
C ALA A 136 -3.24 8.76 28.16
N HIS A 137 -4.49 8.89 27.70
CA HIS A 137 -5.65 8.93 28.58
C HIS A 137 -5.83 7.63 29.36
N ALA A 138 -5.75 6.47 28.70
CA ALA A 138 -5.87 5.17 29.35
C ALA A 138 -4.81 4.95 30.44
N SER A 139 -3.55 5.30 30.17
CA SER A 139 -2.47 5.22 31.17
C SER A 139 -2.72 6.16 32.36
N ALA A 140 -3.21 7.38 32.10
CA ALA A 140 -3.59 8.30 33.17
C ALA A 140 -4.79 7.80 34.01
N LEU A 141 -5.75 7.09 33.40
CA LEU A 141 -6.86 6.44 34.11
C LEU A 141 -6.38 5.24 34.95
N ALA A 142 -5.29 4.57 34.59
CA ALA A 142 -4.78 3.42 35.33
C ALA A 142 -4.50 3.75 36.81
N ALA A 143 -4.02 4.97 37.11
CA ALA A 143 -3.84 5.45 38.49
C ALA A 143 -5.15 5.55 39.30
N GLN A 144 -6.30 5.67 38.64
CA GLN A 144 -7.61 5.71 39.31
C GLN A 144 -8.04 4.32 39.82
N SER A 145 -7.49 3.24 39.25
CA SER A 145 -7.73 1.88 39.74
C SER A 145 -7.27 1.67 41.19
N LEU A 146 -6.41 2.56 41.70
CA LEU A 146 -5.91 2.54 43.07
C LEU A 146 -6.89 3.15 44.09
N LEU A 147 -7.88 3.93 43.64
CA LEU A 147 -8.84 4.61 44.54
C LEU A 147 -9.60 3.64 45.47
N PRO A 148 -10.16 2.51 44.99
CA PRO A 148 -10.85 1.57 45.86
C PRO A 148 -9.95 0.95 46.94
N ASP A 149 -8.66 0.79 46.66
CA ASP A 149 -7.69 0.26 47.62
C ASP A 149 -7.33 1.30 48.68
N LEU A 150 -7.17 2.55 48.27
CA LEU A 150 -6.98 3.68 49.18
C LEU A 150 -8.21 3.90 50.07
N ASP A 151 -9.42 3.80 49.52
CA ASP A 151 -10.69 3.86 50.27
C ASP A 151 -10.77 2.79 51.36
N ARG A 152 -10.44 1.54 51.00
CA ARG A 152 -10.45 0.41 51.93
C ARG A 152 -9.39 0.58 53.02
N ALA A 153 -8.20 1.05 52.65
CA ALA A 153 -7.11 1.30 53.60
C ALA A 153 -7.46 2.43 54.58
N GLU A 154 -7.95 3.56 54.09
CA GLU A 154 -8.41 4.69 54.91
C GLU A 154 -9.48 4.26 55.92
N MET A 155 -10.56 3.63 55.43
CA MET A 155 -11.64 3.17 56.31
C MET A 155 -11.16 2.17 57.37
N ARG A 156 -10.20 1.30 57.02
CA ARG A 156 -9.60 0.37 57.97
C ARG A 156 -8.86 1.10 59.07
N PHE A 157 -7.98 2.03 58.73
CA PHE A 157 -7.21 2.79 59.72
C PHE A 157 -8.08 3.69 60.59
N SER A 158 -9.07 4.37 60.00
CA SER A 158 -10.03 5.19 60.74
C SER A 158 -10.83 4.36 61.76
N ARG A 159 -11.42 3.23 61.35
CA ARG A 159 -12.15 2.34 62.27
C ARG A 159 -11.27 1.78 63.37
N LEU A 160 -10.03 1.43 63.03
CA LEU A 160 -9.07 0.90 64.00
C LEU A 160 -8.69 1.96 65.04
N ALA A 161 -8.52 3.22 64.61
CA ALA A 161 -8.28 4.36 65.51
C ALA A 161 -9.48 4.61 66.44
N ASP A 162 -10.71 4.53 65.92
CA ASP A 162 -11.93 4.76 66.69
C ASP A 162 -12.18 3.65 67.72
N ASN A 163 -12.01 2.39 67.33
CA ASN A 163 -12.13 1.24 68.23
C ASN A 163 -11.10 1.30 69.37
N GLU A 164 -9.86 1.66 69.04
CA GLU A 164 -8.81 1.83 70.05
C GLU A 164 -9.12 2.99 71.00
N ARG A 165 -9.59 4.12 70.48
CA ARG A 165 -9.97 5.28 71.29
C ARG A 165 -11.11 4.98 72.26
N GLN A 166 -12.14 4.28 71.80
CA GLN A 166 -13.37 4.05 72.58
C GLN A 166 -13.26 2.88 73.56
N SER A 167 -12.56 1.81 73.16
CA SER A 167 -12.59 0.53 73.89
C SER A 167 -11.21 0.01 74.28
N GLY A 168 -10.12 0.59 73.74
CA GLY A 168 -8.79 0.03 73.90
C GLY A 168 -8.66 -1.36 73.29
N ALA A 169 -9.38 -1.64 72.19
CA ALA A 169 -9.50 -2.97 71.60
C ALA A 169 -8.16 -3.64 71.27
N LEU A 170 -7.11 -2.85 71.01
CA LEU A 170 -5.77 -3.34 70.71
C LEU A 170 -4.88 -3.37 71.95
N THR A 171 -4.81 -2.28 72.72
CA THR A 171 -3.84 -2.17 73.85
C THR A 171 -4.40 -2.58 75.21
N GLY A 172 -5.71 -2.77 75.30
CA GLY A 172 -6.46 -3.00 76.54
C GLY A 172 -6.75 -1.72 77.34
N SER A 173 -6.38 -0.54 76.84
CA SER A 173 -6.63 0.75 77.46
C SER A 173 -7.28 1.73 76.48
N SER A 174 -8.41 2.32 76.85
CA SER A 174 -9.09 3.35 76.05
C SER A 174 -8.40 4.71 76.17
N GLY A 175 -8.36 5.50 75.10
CA GLY A 175 -7.86 6.88 75.11
C GLY A 175 -7.19 7.31 73.81
N SER A 176 -6.74 8.56 73.71
CA SER A 176 -6.03 9.09 72.53
C SER A 176 -4.51 8.84 72.60
N GLY A 177 -4.13 7.59 72.83
CA GLY A 177 -2.72 7.19 72.93
C GLY A 177 -1.96 7.29 71.60
N SER A 178 -0.68 6.95 71.66
CA SER A 178 0.25 6.90 70.51
C SER A 178 -0.28 6.11 69.31
N VAL A 179 -0.90 4.95 69.56
CA VAL A 179 -1.49 4.09 68.53
C VAL A 179 -2.60 4.82 67.77
N VAL A 180 -3.48 5.53 68.49
CA VAL A 180 -4.60 6.29 67.89
C VAL A 180 -4.08 7.43 67.03
N GLN A 181 -3.05 8.15 67.49
CA GLN A 181 -2.44 9.24 66.73
C GLN A 181 -1.85 8.74 65.40
N LEU A 182 -1.10 7.63 65.44
CA LEU A 182 -0.53 7.03 64.25
C LEU A 182 -1.60 6.57 63.26
N LEU A 183 -2.62 5.83 63.72
CA LEU A 183 -3.70 5.36 62.85
C LEU A 183 -4.50 6.51 62.24
N THR A 184 -4.69 7.60 62.99
CA THR A 184 -5.34 8.82 62.50
C THR A 184 -4.48 9.51 61.44
N GLN A 185 -3.17 9.61 61.65
CA GLN A 185 -2.22 10.17 60.66
C GLN A 185 -2.22 9.37 59.36
N MET A 186 -2.17 8.03 59.45
CA MET A 186 -2.18 7.16 58.28
C MET A 186 -3.48 7.29 57.49
N SER A 187 -4.63 7.36 58.18
CA SER A 187 -5.92 7.63 57.55
C SER A 187 -5.94 8.98 56.82
N ALA A 188 -5.37 10.03 57.44
CA ALA A 188 -5.31 11.36 56.83
C ALA A 188 -4.42 11.38 55.57
N GLN A 189 -3.29 10.69 55.58
CA GLN A 189 -2.41 10.55 54.41
C GLN A 189 -3.10 9.83 53.24
N MET A 190 -3.86 8.75 53.51
CA MET A 190 -4.66 8.08 52.48
C MET A 190 -5.74 9.00 51.90
N ALA A 191 -6.42 9.78 52.76
CA ALA A 191 -7.43 10.74 52.34
C ALA A 191 -6.84 11.85 51.46
N GLU A 192 -5.65 12.37 51.80
CA GLU A 192 -4.94 13.36 50.99
C GLU A 192 -4.57 12.81 49.61
N LEU A 193 -4.05 11.57 49.55
CA LEU A 193 -3.70 10.93 48.28
C LEU A 193 -4.94 10.73 47.40
N LYS A 194 -6.07 10.33 47.98
CA LYS A 194 -7.35 10.23 47.27
C LYS A 194 -7.79 11.58 46.69
N VAL A 195 -7.65 12.67 47.45
CA VAL A 195 -7.96 14.02 46.96
C VAL A 195 -7.06 14.38 45.78
N SER A 196 -5.76 14.09 45.86
CA SER A 196 -4.81 14.34 44.77
C SER A 196 -5.15 13.54 43.50
N ILE A 197 -5.51 12.26 43.63
CA ILE A 197 -5.93 11.43 42.48
C ILE A 197 -7.22 11.95 41.85
N ASN A 198 -8.22 12.37 42.65
CA ASN A 198 -9.45 12.95 42.13
C ASN A 198 -9.21 14.28 41.41
N GLN A 199 -8.35 15.15 41.95
CA GLN A 199 -7.98 16.40 41.28
C GLN A 199 -7.26 16.15 39.95
N SER A 200 -6.31 15.20 39.92
CA SER A 200 -5.63 14.80 38.68
C SER A 200 -6.61 14.25 37.65
N ARG A 201 -7.61 13.46 38.07
CA ARG A 201 -8.67 12.97 37.17
C ARG A 201 -9.40 14.11 36.46
N ASP A 202 -9.79 15.16 37.17
CA ASP A 202 -10.50 16.29 36.58
C ASP A 202 -9.60 17.02 35.55
N VAL A 203 -8.32 17.20 35.88
CA VAL A 203 -7.33 17.80 34.96
C VAL A 203 -7.11 16.93 33.71
N VAL A 204 -6.98 15.61 33.87
CA VAL A 204 -6.82 14.66 32.76
C VAL A 204 -8.04 14.65 31.86
N ALA A 205 -9.26 14.72 32.42
CA ALA A 205 -10.50 14.78 31.65
C ALA A 205 -10.58 16.06 30.81
N GLU A 206 -10.20 17.20 31.37
CA GLU A 206 -10.14 18.49 30.67
C GLU A 206 -9.10 18.46 29.54
N LEU A 207 -7.89 17.95 29.80
CA LEU A 207 -6.84 17.81 28.77
C LEU A 207 -7.28 16.85 27.65
N PHE A 208 -7.96 15.74 27.98
CA PHE A 208 -8.46 14.82 26.97
C PHE A 208 -9.56 15.45 26.10
N ALA A 209 -10.43 16.28 26.68
CA ALA A 209 -11.43 17.04 25.93
C ALA A 209 -10.76 18.02 24.96
N GLN A 210 -9.75 18.76 25.41
CA GLN A 210 -8.96 19.66 24.55
C GLN A 210 -8.25 18.89 23.42
N GLY A 211 -7.62 17.75 23.74
CA GLY A 211 -7.01 16.88 22.73
C GLY A 211 -8.03 16.36 21.70
N SER A 212 -9.24 16.02 22.15
CA SER A 212 -10.33 15.58 21.28
C SER A 212 -10.83 16.69 20.35
N GLU A 213 -10.83 17.94 20.80
CA GLU A 213 -11.13 19.11 19.97
C GLU A 213 -10.09 19.28 18.85
N HIS A 214 -8.79 19.20 19.19
CA HIS A 214 -7.72 19.23 18.18
C HIS A 214 -7.87 18.10 17.15
N ILE A 215 -8.17 16.86 17.58
CA ILE A 215 -8.45 15.74 16.68
C ILE A 215 -9.65 16.03 15.76
N ALA A 216 -10.71 16.66 16.27
CA ALA A 216 -11.87 17.03 15.48
C ALA A 216 -11.51 18.07 14.41
N THR A 217 -10.78 19.13 14.77
CA THR A 217 -10.27 20.12 13.83
C THR A 217 -9.36 19.50 12.78
N MET A 218 -8.45 18.60 13.18
CA MET A 218 -7.60 17.88 12.23
C MET A 218 -8.41 17.00 11.26
N ARG A 219 -9.48 16.36 11.72
CA ARG A 219 -10.41 15.59 10.86
C ARG A 219 -11.13 16.47 9.84
N GLU A 220 -11.52 17.68 10.24
CA GLU A 220 -12.07 18.69 9.32
C GLU A 220 -11.04 19.10 8.26
N LEU A 221 -9.78 19.30 8.65
CA LEU A 221 -8.71 19.65 7.71
C LEU A 221 -8.44 18.53 6.69
N VAL A 222 -8.47 17.26 7.13
CA VAL A 222 -8.32 16.09 6.25
C VAL A 222 -9.48 15.99 5.25
N SER A 223 -10.72 16.15 5.71
CA SER A 223 -11.93 15.95 4.90
C SER A 223 -12.36 17.16 4.07
N ALA A 224 -11.80 18.34 4.34
CA ALA A 224 -12.15 19.57 3.63
C ALA A 224 -11.83 19.48 2.12
N THR A 225 -12.65 20.16 1.32
CA THR A 225 -12.40 20.29 -0.12
C THR A 225 -11.48 21.47 -0.43
N GLY A 226 -10.64 21.36 -1.47
CA GLY A 226 -9.82 22.46 -1.98
C GLY A 226 -8.32 22.17 -1.91
N GLU A 227 -7.49 23.21 -2.02
CA GLU A 227 -6.03 23.06 -2.00
C GLU A 227 -5.54 22.38 -0.72
N VAL A 228 -4.67 21.39 -0.86
CA VAL A 228 -4.17 20.59 0.26
C VAL A 228 -3.09 21.32 1.03
N GLN A 229 -2.23 22.10 0.37
CA GLN A 229 -1.05 22.71 1.01
C GLN A 229 -1.40 23.62 2.21
N PRO A 230 -2.35 24.58 2.11
CA PRO A 230 -2.71 25.40 3.27
C PRO A 230 -3.35 24.60 4.41
N ARG A 231 -3.96 23.45 4.09
CA ARG A 231 -4.55 22.54 5.07
C ARG A 231 -3.47 21.75 5.80
N VAL A 232 -2.42 21.30 5.10
CA VAL A 232 -1.23 20.68 5.69
C VAL A 232 -0.56 21.61 6.69
N ASP A 233 -0.44 22.90 6.36
CA ASP A 233 0.19 23.88 7.26
C ASP A 233 -0.63 24.07 8.55
N LYS A 234 -1.96 24.18 8.43
CA LYS A 234 -2.86 24.22 9.60
C LYS A 234 -2.81 22.93 10.41
N PHE A 235 -2.80 21.78 9.75
CA PHE A 235 -2.70 20.48 10.41
C PHE A 235 -1.39 20.37 11.18
N SER A 236 -0.28 20.90 10.65
CA SER A 236 0.99 20.96 11.35
C SER A 236 0.91 21.77 12.65
N ALA A 237 0.14 22.87 12.67
CA ALA A 237 -0.05 23.68 13.87
C ALA A 237 -0.86 22.89 14.93
N GLU A 238 -1.96 22.27 14.52
CA GLU A 238 -2.77 21.42 15.41
C GLU A 238 -1.98 20.23 15.96
N ALA A 239 -1.15 19.58 15.13
CA ALA A 239 -0.31 18.46 15.54
C ALA A 239 0.68 18.83 16.66
N VAL A 240 1.21 20.06 16.64
CA VAL A 240 2.08 20.56 17.71
C VAL A 240 1.29 20.78 19.00
N GLN A 241 0.10 21.40 18.93
CA GLN A 241 -0.75 21.62 20.10
C GLN A 241 -1.20 20.31 20.73
N LEU A 242 -1.66 19.36 19.91
CA LEU A 242 -2.05 18.03 20.37
C LEU A 242 -0.89 17.27 21.00
N SER A 243 0.32 17.36 20.44
CA SER A 243 1.51 16.76 21.04
C SER A 243 1.80 17.33 22.44
N ALA A 244 1.58 18.64 22.64
CA ALA A 244 1.73 19.27 23.95
C ALA A 244 0.65 18.79 24.94
N VAL A 245 -0.60 18.63 24.48
CA VAL A 245 -1.68 18.06 25.32
C VAL A 245 -1.36 16.62 25.73
N ILE A 246 -0.90 15.77 24.79
CA ILE A 246 -0.51 14.39 25.08
C ILE A 246 0.64 14.34 26.10
N ALA A 247 1.62 15.23 25.99
CA ALA A 247 2.70 15.35 26.97
C ALA A 247 2.16 15.80 28.34
N ALA A 248 1.26 16.79 28.38
CA ALA A 248 0.66 17.27 29.62
C ALA A 248 -0.16 16.18 30.34
N ILE A 249 -0.88 15.32 29.60
CA ILE A 249 -1.59 14.17 30.17
C ILE A 249 -0.59 13.21 30.84
N GLN A 250 0.51 12.88 30.16
CA GLN A 250 1.55 12.00 30.71
C GLN A 250 2.22 12.59 31.96
N GLU A 251 2.47 13.90 31.98
CA GLU A 251 3.07 14.60 33.12
C GLU A 251 2.12 14.73 34.33
N THR A 252 0.80 14.69 34.10
CA THR A 252 -0.23 14.80 35.16
C THR A 252 -0.42 13.49 35.95
N SER A 253 0.29 12.42 35.58
CA SER A 253 0.21 11.12 36.25
C SER A 253 0.57 11.20 37.74
N VAL A 254 -0.31 10.67 38.59
CA VAL A 254 -0.13 10.65 40.06
C VAL A 254 0.67 9.44 40.54
N ALA A 255 0.95 8.46 39.66
CA ALA A 255 1.65 7.22 40.01
C ALA A 255 3.00 7.45 40.75
N PRO A 256 3.86 8.41 40.36
CA PRO A 256 5.08 8.71 41.12
C PRO A 256 4.80 9.22 42.55
N SER A 257 3.72 9.97 42.74
CA SER A 257 3.32 10.48 44.06
C SER A 257 2.72 9.39 44.93
N VAL A 258 1.91 8.48 44.35
CA VAL A 258 1.40 7.30 45.05
C VAL A 258 2.55 6.40 45.52
N LYS A 259 3.53 6.13 44.64
CA LYS A 259 4.71 5.33 44.99
C LYS A 259 5.51 5.94 46.15
N ARG A 260 5.75 7.26 46.11
CA ARG A 260 6.43 7.97 47.22
C ARG A 260 5.64 7.90 48.51
N ALA A 261 4.34 8.18 48.47
CA ALA A 261 3.48 8.08 49.65
C ALA A 261 3.47 6.65 50.22
N ALA A 262 3.38 5.62 49.38
CA ALA A 262 3.44 4.23 49.81
C ALA A 262 4.76 3.90 50.52
N ALA A 263 5.90 4.36 49.99
CA ALA A 263 7.21 4.20 50.63
C ALA A 263 7.29 4.95 51.96
N ASP A 264 6.79 6.19 52.02
CA ASP A 264 6.80 7.02 53.23
C ASP A 264 5.91 6.43 54.35
N LEU A 265 4.81 5.76 54.01
CA LEU A 265 4.00 5.04 55.02
C LEU A 265 4.78 3.94 55.73
N SER A 266 5.70 3.26 55.03
CA SER A 266 6.52 2.19 55.61
C SER A 266 7.67 2.73 56.45
N LEU A 267 8.29 3.84 56.02
CA LEU A 267 9.46 4.45 56.64
C LEU A 267 9.12 5.46 57.75
N GLY A 268 7.99 6.15 57.63
CA GLY A 268 7.52 7.19 58.55
C GLY A 268 7.03 6.66 59.89
N PHE A 269 7.05 5.34 60.10
CA PHE A 269 6.73 4.74 61.39
C PHE A 269 7.87 5.00 62.39
N ILE A 270 7.74 6.10 63.14
CA ILE A 270 8.45 6.31 64.39
C ILE A 270 7.51 5.83 65.49
N ALA A 271 7.83 4.72 66.16
CA ALA A 271 7.04 4.26 67.30
C ALA A 271 7.05 5.36 68.37
N PRO A 272 5.91 6.01 68.68
CA PRO A 272 5.90 6.98 69.76
C PRO A 272 6.18 6.24 71.07
N VAL A 273 6.93 6.86 71.99
CA VAL A 273 7.29 6.25 73.27
C VAL A 273 6.00 5.81 73.97
N ALA A 274 5.92 4.52 74.31
CA ALA A 274 4.78 3.95 75.00
C ALA A 274 4.53 4.69 76.33
N ASP A 275 3.47 5.50 76.39
CA ASP A 275 3.04 6.18 77.61
C ASP A 275 2.06 5.27 78.35
N GLY A 276 2.64 4.26 79.00
CA GLY A 276 1.90 3.32 79.84
C GLY A 276 2.37 3.46 81.27
N GLY A 277 1.49 3.90 82.18
CA GLY A 277 1.79 3.98 83.62
C GLY A 277 2.14 2.63 84.28
N THR A 278 2.15 1.51 83.53
CA THR A 278 2.57 0.16 83.94
C THR A 278 3.36 -0.54 82.84
N GLN A 279 4.37 -1.35 83.21
CA GLN A 279 5.26 -2.08 82.29
C GLN A 279 4.52 -3.09 81.39
N ASP A 280 3.38 -3.62 81.86
CA ASP A 280 2.50 -4.52 81.13
C ASP A 280 1.75 -3.82 79.98
N LEU A 281 1.29 -2.58 80.19
CA LEU A 281 0.67 -1.77 79.15
C LEU A 281 1.67 -1.37 78.06
N VAL A 282 2.90 -1.02 78.44
CA VAL A 282 4.00 -0.74 77.51
C VAL A 282 4.28 -1.97 76.61
N SER A 283 4.37 -3.16 77.20
CA SER A 283 4.64 -4.40 76.45
C SER A 283 3.51 -4.74 75.46
N ARG A 284 2.24 -4.52 75.85
CA ARG A 284 1.09 -4.68 74.93
C ARG A 284 1.09 -3.65 73.81
N GLN A 285 1.37 -2.39 74.12
CA GLN A 285 1.49 -1.32 73.13
C GLN A 285 2.57 -1.64 72.09
N ASP A 286 3.74 -2.11 72.52
CA ASP A 286 4.83 -2.50 71.62
C ASP A 286 4.41 -3.65 70.67
N GLN A 287 3.73 -4.68 71.19
CA GLN A 287 3.26 -5.81 70.38
C GLN A 287 2.19 -5.39 69.35
N VAL A 288 1.24 -4.53 69.76
CA VAL A 288 0.23 -3.97 68.86
C VAL A 288 0.89 -3.11 67.79
N MET A 289 1.82 -2.25 68.18
CA MET A 289 2.55 -1.37 67.27
C MET A 289 3.31 -2.17 66.23
N GLU A 290 3.92 -3.29 66.61
CA GLU A 290 4.59 -4.18 65.65
C GLU A 290 3.62 -4.87 64.68
N THR A 291 2.44 -5.28 65.16
CA THR A 291 1.38 -5.85 64.31
C THR A 291 0.83 -4.82 63.32
N VAL A 292 0.60 -3.59 63.78
CA VAL A 292 0.17 -2.46 62.94
C VAL A 292 1.26 -2.13 61.92
N ARG A 293 2.53 -2.07 62.34
CA ARG A 293 3.67 -1.85 61.45
C ARG A 293 3.72 -2.90 60.33
N ALA A 294 3.59 -4.19 60.67
CA ALA A 294 3.57 -5.26 59.67
C ALA A 294 2.40 -5.14 58.69
N SER A 295 1.21 -4.77 59.18
CA SER A 295 0.03 -4.55 58.33
C SER A 295 0.17 -3.33 57.42
N VAL A 296 0.78 -2.24 57.91
CA VAL A 296 1.09 -1.04 57.11
C VAL A 296 2.14 -1.37 56.05
N ALA A 297 3.21 -2.06 56.42
CA ALA A 297 4.27 -2.46 55.48
C ALA A 297 3.72 -3.28 54.31
N SER A 298 2.88 -4.28 54.59
CA SER A 298 2.23 -5.08 53.54
C SER A 298 1.32 -4.24 52.62
N GLN A 299 0.57 -3.29 53.17
CA GLN A 299 -0.30 -2.41 52.37
C GLN A 299 0.50 -1.44 51.50
N SER A 300 1.55 -0.85 52.08
CA SER A 300 2.50 0.01 51.38
C SER A 300 3.18 -0.73 50.22
N GLU A 301 3.59 -1.97 50.42
CA GLU A 301 4.19 -2.79 49.37
C GLU A 301 3.21 -3.04 48.23
N ALA A 302 1.96 -3.40 48.53
CA ALA A 302 0.92 -3.61 47.51
C ALA A 302 0.64 -2.34 46.69
N LEU A 303 0.52 -1.17 47.35
CA LEU A 303 0.33 0.12 46.68
C LEU A 303 1.55 0.51 45.84
N SER A 304 2.77 0.25 46.32
CA SER A 304 4.00 0.51 45.58
C SER A 304 4.10 -0.36 44.34
N LEU A 305 3.77 -1.66 44.44
CA LEU A 305 3.79 -2.59 43.31
C LEU A 305 2.77 -2.19 42.24
N ALA A 306 1.56 -1.79 42.65
CA ALA A 306 0.54 -1.33 41.71
C ALA A 306 0.94 -0.01 41.03
N ALA A 307 1.57 0.91 41.77
CA ALA A 307 2.14 2.12 41.18
C ALA A 307 3.32 1.82 40.23
N ASP A 308 4.15 0.82 40.55
CA ASP A 308 5.25 0.36 39.69
C ASP A 308 4.75 -0.27 38.40
N GLU A 309 3.66 -1.02 38.44
CA GLU A 309 3.02 -1.58 37.24
C GLU A 309 2.56 -0.46 36.29
N ILE A 310 1.94 0.59 36.82
CA ILE A 310 1.53 1.76 36.03
C ILE A 310 2.75 2.50 35.48
N LEU A 311 3.81 2.67 36.28
CA LEU A 311 5.04 3.33 35.83
C LEU A 311 5.87 2.51 34.84
N ALA A 312 5.65 1.20 34.79
CA ALA A 312 6.28 0.30 33.84
C ALA A 312 5.62 0.36 32.45
N GLU A 313 4.43 0.94 32.33
CA GLU A 313 3.81 1.16 31.02
C GLU A 313 4.70 2.04 30.13
N PRO A 314 4.91 1.65 28.86
CA PRO A 314 5.74 2.44 27.95
C PRO A 314 5.17 3.85 27.75
N GLN A 315 6.01 4.86 28.01
CA GLN A 315 5.65 6.25 27.70
C GLN A 315 5.47 6.44 26.20
N ILE A 316 4.55 7.32 25.83
CA ILE A 316 4.22 7.60 24.44
C ILE A 316 5.26 8.58 23.91
N ALA A 317 6.08 8.10 22.98
CA ALA A 317 7.08 8.93 22.34
C ALA A 317 6.40 10.09 21.59
N PRO A 318 6.90 11.33 21.71
CA PRO A 318 6.30 12.46 21.02
C PRO A 318 6.37 12.25 19.51
N ARG A 319 5.20 12.18 18.87
CA ARG A 319 5.09 12.07 17.41
C ARG A 319 5.40 13.43 16.79
N ARG A 320 6.42 13.50 15.95
CA ARG A 320 6.72 14.69 15.15
C ARG A 320 6.02 14.61 13.81
N PHE A 321 5.12 15.55 13.54
CA PHE A 321 4.59 15.75 12.19
C PHE A 321 5.70 16.24 11.24
N VAL A 322 5.84 15.58 10.10
CA VAL A 322 6.78 15.98 9.04
C VAL A 322 5.96 16.19 7.78
N PRO A 323 5.77 17.43 7.31
CA PRO A 323 5.01 17.69 6.09
C PRO A 323 5.74 17.05 4.90
N LEU A 324 4.97 16.43 4.00
CA LEU A 324 5.48 15.83 2.77
C LEU A 324 5.11 16.67 1.56
N SER A 325 6.06 16.82 0.63
CA SER A 325 5.75 17.31 -0.70
C SER A 325 4.81 16.34 -1.43
N SER A 326 4.11 16.82 -2.45
CA SER A 326 3.22 15.97 -3.27
C SER A 326 3.95 14.75 -3.84
N ALA A 327 5.20 14.93 -4.24
CA ALA A 327 5.99 13.85 -4.81
C ALA A 327 6.48 12.86 -3.75
N ASP A 328 6.91 13.33 -2.59
CA ASP A 328 7.32 12.46 -1.48
C ASP A 328 6.13 11.65 -0.95
N ALA A 329 4.94 12.26 -0.90
CA ALA A 329 3.72 11.57 -0.51
C ALA A 329 3.39 10.42 -1.48
N VAL A 330 3.46 10.65 -2.79
CA VAL A 330 3.21 9.60 -3.79
C VAL A 330 4.25 8.48 -3.74
N LEU A 331 5.50 8.78 -3.40
CA LEU A 331 6.53 7.75 -3.19
C LEU A 331 6.29 6.96 -1.91
N ARG A 332 5.91 7.63 -0.82
CA ARG A 332 5.64 6.98 0.47
C ARG A 332 4.42 6.07 0.40
N TYR A 333 3.36 6.51 -0.27
CA TYR A 333 2.08 5.81 -0.40
C TYR A 333 1.91 5.15 -1.78
N TYR A 334 3.01 4.76 -2.44
CA TYR A 334 2.98 4.30 -3.84
C TYR A 334 2.00 3.15 -4.09
N ALA A 335 1.82 2.26 -3.12
CA ALA A 335 0.94 1.10 -3.21
C ALA A 335 -0.54 1.50 -3.36
N ASP A 336 -0.96 2.59 -2.73
CA ASP A 336 -2.34 3.08 -2.78
C ASP A 336 -2.65 3.77 -4.13
N PHE A 337 -1.60 4.20 -4.85
CA PHE A 337 -1.72 4.96 -6.11
C PHE A 337 -1.18 4.21 -7.33
N LEU A 338 -1.20 2.87 -7.31
CA LEU A 338 -0.78 2.03 -8.43
C LEU A 338 -1.43 2.42 -9.78
N PRO A 339 -2.73 2.77 -9.87
CA PRO A 339 -3.32 3.22 -11.14
C PRO A 339 -2.68 4.50 -11.68
N SER A 340 -2.36 5.46 -10.82
CA SER A 340 -1.71 6.72 -11.19
C SER A 340 -0.27 6.49 -11.63
N TRP A 341 0.46 5.61 -10.94
CA TRP A 341 1.79 5.14 -11.35
C TRP A 341 1.76 4.44 -12.71
N ALA A 342 0.80 3.52 -12.91
CA ALA A 342 0.62 2.83 -14.17
C ALA A 342 0.32 3.83 -15.30
N GLY A 343 -0.54 4.81 -15.06
CA GLY A 343 -0.83 5.88 -16.01
C GLY A 343 0.42 6.71 -16.36
N ALA A 344 1.18 7.14 -15.36
CA ALA A 344 2.41 7.92 -15.54
C ALA A 344 3.48 7.15 -16.34
N ILE A 345 3.74 5.90 -15.98
CA ILE A 345 4.68 5.02 -16.70
C ILE A 345 4.17 4.74 -18.11
N SER A 346 2.86 4.56 -18.28
CA SER A 346 2.27 4.31 -19.59
C SER A 346 2.45 5.48 -20.53
N ILE A 347 2.29 6.73 -20.08
CA ILE A 347 2.54 7.92 -20.91
C ILE A 347 3.98 7.93 -21.45
N ASP A 348 4.94 7.58 -20.60
CA ASP A 348 6.36 7.54 -20.93
C ASP A 348 6.73 6.41 -21.90
N LEU A 349 6.09 5.24 -21.74
CA LEU A 349 6.45 3.99 -22.42
C LEU A 349 5.51 3.55 -23.55
N LEU A 350 4.36 4.21 -23.75
CA LEU A 350 3.45 3.93 -24.88
C LEU A 350 4.18 3.86 -26.23
N PRO A 351 5.17 4.74 -26.51
CA PRO A 351 5.89 4.67 -27.78
C PRO A 351 6.64 3.36 -28.04
N VAL A 352 6.92 2.52 -27.02
CA VAL A 352 7.44 1.16 -27.21
C VAL A 352 6.51 0.35 -28.14
N VAL A 353 5.20 0.44 -27.91
CA VAL A 353 4.21 -0.28 -28.73
C VAL A 353 4.26 0.19 -30.17
N LEU A 354 4.40 1.51 -30.39
CA LEU A 354 4.52 2.10 -31.72
C LEU A 354 5.78 1.61 -32.44
N VAL A 355 6.92 1.55 -31.74
CA VAL A 355 8.18 1.01 -32.29
C VAL A 355 8.01 -0.45 -32.70
N LEU A 356 7.38 -1.28 -31.86
CA LEU A 356 7.16 -2.70 -32.16
C LEU A 356 6.24 -2.91 -33.36
N VAL A 357 5.14 -2.15 -33.46
CA VAL A 357 4.22 -2.20 -34.60
C VAL A 357 4.94 -1.77 -35.88
N LEU A 358 5.68 -0.66 -35.86
CA LEU A 358 6.46 -0.19 -37.01
C LEU A 358 7.52 -1.21 -37.44
N MET A 359 8.17 -1.87 -36.48
CA MET A 359 9.16 -2.92 -36.77
C MET A 359 8.53 -4.08 -37.53
N VAL A 360 7.37 -4.58 -37.08
CA VAL A 360 6.65 -5.70 -37.73
C VAL A 360 6.16 -5.32 -39.12
N VAL A 361 5.55 -4.14 -39.27
CA VAL A 361 5.03 -3.67 -40.56
C VAL A 361 6.15 -3.50 -41.58
N GLN A 362 7.28 -2.90 -41.18
CA GLN A 362 8.41 -2.75 -42.09
C GLN A 362 9.08 -4.08 -42.43
N ASP A 363 9.06 -5.07 -41.54
CA ASP A 363 9.56 -6.41 -41.84
C ASP A 363 8.67 -7.13 -42.87
N ALA A 364 7.34 -7.00 -42.74
CA ALA A 364 6.38 -7.52 -43.71
C ALA A 364 6.56 -6.88 -45.10
N ILE A 365 6.68 -5.55 -45.16
CA ILE A 365 6.93 -4.83 -46.43
C ILE A 365 8.23 -5.29 -47.07
N ARG A 366 9.29 -5.48 -46.26
CA ARG A 366 10.59 -5.95 -46.78
C ARG A 366 10.51 -7.36 -47.35
N LYS A 367 9.90 -8.29 -46.62
CA LYS A 367 9.74 -9.67 -47.06
C LYS A 367 8.98 -9.74 -48.39
N GLU A 368 7.93 -8.94 -48.54
CA GLU A 368 7.16 -8.89 -49.79
C GLU A 368 7.92 -8.17 -50.91
N SER A 369 8.73 -7.15 -50.60
CA SER A 369 9.59 -6.49 -51.60
C SER A 369 10.74 -7.37 -52.08
N ASP A 370 11.34 -8.19 -51.20
CA ASP A 370 12.41 -9.12 -51.58
C ASP A 370 11.86 -10.19 -52.54
N LEU A 371 10.65 -10.71 -52.29
CA LEU A 371 9.94 -11.62 -53.20
C LEU A 371 9.64 -10.98 -54.58
N LEU A 372 9.32 -9.68 -54.61
CA LEU A 372 9.10 -8.96 -55.86
C LEU A 372 10.41 -8.64 -56.59
N ALA A 373 11.49 -8.36 -55.86
CA ALA A 373 12.81 -8.12 -56.43
C ALA A 373 13.37 -9.37 -57.11
N ASP A 374 13.18 -10.54 -56.51
CA ASP A 374 13.52 -11.82 -57.16
C ASP A 374 12.72 -12.06 -58.44
N ALA A 375 11.45 -11.63 -58.48
CA ALA A 375 10.60 -11.73 -59.67
C ALA A 375 10.97 -10.71 -60.77
N ASP A 376 11.35 -9.49 -60.40
CA ASP A 376 11.75 -8.43 -61.34
C ASP A 376 13.22 -8.58 -61.81
N ALA A 377 14.06 -9.37 -61.11
CA ALA A 377 15.43 -9.71 -61.50
C ALA A 377 15.53 -10.88 -62.50
N MET A 378 14.41 -11.53 -62.83
CA MET A 378 14.39 -12.62 -63.81
C MET A 378 14.74 -12.07 -65.19
N THR A 379 15.92 -12.41 -65.70
CA THR A 379 16.38 -11.89 -66.99
C THR A 379 15.55 -12.51 -68.12
N ALA A 380 15.51 -11.87 -69.29
CA ALA A 380 14.87 -12.46 -70.48
C ALA A 380 15.47 -13.85 -70.82
N GLY A 381 16.76 -14.04 -70.52
CA GLY A 381 17.44 -15.34 -70.62
C GLY A 381 16.86 -16.40 -69.69
N ASP A 382 16.61 -16.05 -68.43
CA ASP A 382 16.01 -16.96 -67.45
C ASP A 382 14.57 -17.31 -67.80
N MET A 383 13.81 -16.36 -68.35
CA MET A 383 12.44 -16.59 -68.82
C MET A 383 12.41 -17.52 -70.04
N MET A 384 13.29 -17.32 -71.02
CA MET A 384 13.40 -18.23 -72.16
C MET A 384 13.84 -19.64 -71.73
N ARG A 385 14.75 -19.74 -70.75
CA ARG A 385 15.18 -21.03 -70.20
C ARG A 385 14.06 -21.74 -69.44
N ALA A 386 13.27 -21.00 -68.67
CA ALA A 386 12.10 -21.53 -67.98
C ALA A 386 11.02 -22.00 -68.97
N VAL A 387 10.80 -21.28 -70.08
CA VAL A 387 9.87 -21.70 -71.15
C VAL A 387 10.38 -22.95 -71.87
N ALA A 388 11.68 -23.01 -72.20
CA ALA A 388 12.27 -24.20 -72.81
C ALA A 388 12.13 -25.44 -71.92
N LEU A 389 12.42 -25.31 -70.61
CA LEU A 389 12.21 -26.38 -69.63
C LEU A 389 10.73 -26.77 -69.49
N TYR A 390 9.82 -25.81 -69.59
CA TYR A 390 8.38 -26.07 -69.56
C TYR A 390 7.89 -26.83 -70.81
N GLU A 391 8.40 -26.48 -71.99
CA GLU A 391 8.13 -27.21 -73.23
C GLU A 391 8.72 -28.62 -73.19
N GLU A 392 9.94 -28.78 -72.68
CA GLU A 392 10.59 -30.08 -72.50
C GLU A 392 9.80 -30.97 -71.51
N MET A 393 9.32 -30.39 -70.40
CA MET A 393 8.42 -31.08 -69.48
C MET A 393 7.10 -31.48 -70.13
N LYS A 394 6.51 -30.62 -70.97
CA LYS A 394 5.29 -30.94 -71.74
C LYS A 394 5.51 -32.05 -72.74
N VAL A 395 6.66 -32.06 -73.41
CA VAL A 395 7.05 -33.14 -74.32
C VAL A 395 7.21 -34.43 -73.54
N HIS A 396 7.90 -34.41 -72.40
CA HIS A 396 8.00 -35.56 -71.50
C HIS A 396 6.64 -36.04 -70.98
N GLU A 397 5.71 -35.13 -70.70
CA GLU A 397 4.34 -35.45 -70.28
C GLU A 397 3.51 -36.05 -71.43
N ALA A 398 3.71 -35.57 -72.67
CA ALA A 398 3.11 -36.12 -73.88
C ALA A 398 3.69 -37.49 -74.25
N GLU A 399 5.00 -37.68 -74.12
CA GLU A 399 5.68 -38.97 -74.29
C GLU A 399 5.24 -39.98 -73.23
N ARG A 400 5.08 -39.53 -71.97
CA ARG A 400 4.50 -40.35 -70.90
C ARG A 400 3.05 -40.75 -71.21
N LYS A 401 2.29 -39.90 -71.89
CA LYS A 401 0.94 -40.23 -72.40
C LYS A 401 0.99 -41.18 -73.61
N ALA A 402 2.02 -41.11 -74.45
CA ALA A 402 2.23 -41.96 -75.62
C ALA A 402 2.82 -43.35 -75.28
N LEU A 403 3.47 -43.49 -74.12
CA LEU A 403 3.92 -44.79 -73.58
C LEU A 403 2.79 -45.63 -72.94
N ILE A 404 1.55 -45.15 -72.97
CA ILE A 404 0.37 -45.98 -72.68
C ILE A 404 0.04 -46.77 -73.97
N PRO A 405 0.23 -48.10 -74.00
CA PRO A 405 0.02 -48.88 -75.22
C PRO A 405 -1.47 -48.92 -75.62
N PRO A 406 -1.80 -48.98 -76.92
CA PRO A 406 -3.16 -49.16 -77.39
C PRO A 406 -3.50 -50.66 -77.52
N ASP A 407 -4.43 -51.16 -76.68
CA ASP A 407 -5.29 -52.32 -76.94
C ASP A 407 -6.31 -52.39 -75.77
N ILE A 408 -7.61 -52.59 -75.91
CA ILE A 408 -8.34 -53.43 -76.87
C ILE A 408 -9.70 -52.77 -77.15
N GLY A 409 -10.08 -52.69 -78.43
CA GLY A 409 -11.43 -52.31 -78.84
C GLY A 409 -12.46 -53.37 -78.45
N LEU A 410 -13.55 -52.91 -77.83
CA LEU A 410 -14.84 -53.58 -77.81
C LEU A 410 -15.88 -52.51 -78.13
N ASP A 411 -16.26 -52.51 -79.40
CA ASP A 411 -17.57 -52.29 -80.00
C ASP A 411 -18.54 -51.31 -79.31
N ASP A 412 -18.81 -50.22 -80.05
CA ASP A 412 -20.08 -49.48 -79.97
C ASP A 412 -21.23 -50.42 -80.42
N GLU A 413 -22.22 -50.64 -79.55
CA GLU A 413 -23.64 -50.43 -79.88
C GLU A 413 -24.54 -50.60 -78.64
N ASP A 414 -25.24 -49.50 -78.33
CA ASP A 414 -26.61 -49.37 -77.83
C ASP A 414 -27.06 -50.01 -76.50
N HIS A 415 -27.26 -49.15 -75.50
CA HIS A 415 -28.46 -49.22 -74.68
C HIS A 415 -29.12 -47.83 -74.51
N GLU A 416 -30.21 -47.67 -75.24
CA GLU A 416 -31.29 -46.70 -75.03
C GLU A 416 -31.90 -46.81 -73.62
N LEU A 417 -32.15 -45.67 -72.96
CA LEU A 417 -33.41 -45.31 -72.25
C LEU A 417 -33.26 -43.95 -71.52
N MET A 418 -34.05 -42.96 -71.96
CA MET A 418 -34.44 -41.77 -71.17
C MET A 418 -35.49 -42.15 -70.08
N PRO A 419 -36.14 -41.24 -69.30
CA PRO A 419 -35.98 -39.78 -69.06
C PRO A 419 -36.12 -39.32 -67.58
N GLU A 420 -36.08 -37.98 -67.38
CA GLU A 420 -36.78 -37.18 -66.33
C GLU A 420 -36.36 -37.30 -64.85
N ALA A 421 -36.36 -36.28 -63.98
CA ALA A 421 -36.95 -34.93 -63.98
C ALA A 421 -36.25 -34.06 -62.92
N SER A 422 -36.28 -32.73 -63.09
CA SER A 422 -36.22 -31.77 -61.98
C SER A 422 -37.62 -31.64 -61.35
N PRO A 423 -37.76 -31.48 -60.03
CA PRO A 423 -38.24 -30.19 -59.47
C PRO A 423 -37.50 -29.81 -58.16
N SER A 424 -37.17 -28.54 -57.89
CA SER A 424 -37.97 -27.43 -57.35
C SER A 424 -38.42 -27.56 -55.89
N ASP A 425 -38.17 -26.46 -55.17
CA ASP A 425 -38.69 -25.99 -53.89
C ASP A 425 -39.98 -26.65 -53.37
N GLU A 426 -40.02 -26.96 -52.07
CA GLU A 426 -40.97 -26.35 -51.12
C GLU A 426 -40.78 -26.84 -49.67
N ALA A 427 -40.83 -25.86 -48.77
CA ALA A 427 -41.54 -25.83 -47.48
C ALA A 427 -41.22 -26.84 -46.35
N GLU A 428 -40.78 -26.21 -45.25
CA GLU A 428 -41.40 -26.28 -43.91
C GLU A 428 -41.22 -27.49 -42.96
N GLU A 429 -41.02 -27.05 -41.71
CA GLU A 429 -41.38 -27.68 -40.44
C GLU A 429 -40.48 -28.76 -39.81
N ALA A 430 -39.72 -28.27 -38.83
CA ALA A 430 -39.90 -28.54 -37.40
C ALA A 430 -39.71 -29.98 -36.86
N GLY A 431 -38.91 -30.07 -35.78
CA GLY A 431 -39.15 -31.08 -34.74
C GLY A 431 -37.94 -31.82 -34.18
N LYS A 432 -37.26 -31.17 -33.24
CA LYS A 432 -36.79 -31.70 -31.94
C LYS A 432 -36.55 -33.22 -31.73
N LEU A 433 -35.37 -33.48 -31.13
CA LEU A 433 -35.06 -34.21 -29.88
C LEU A 433 -34.41 -35.60 -29.92
N GLU A 434 -33.45 -35.73 -28.99
CA GLU A 434 -32.93 -36.91 -28.28
C GLU A 434 -31.74 -37.71 -28.88
N GLY A 435 -30.63 -37.76 -28.11
CA GLY A 435 -29.49 -38.69 -28.28
C GLY A 435 -29.82 -40.09 -27.71
N PRO A 436 -28.85 -40.89 -27.19
CA PRO A 436 -27.40 -40.75 -27.08
C PRO A 436 -26.64 -42.00 -27.66
N ASP A 437 -25.29 -42.00 -27.69
CA ASP A 437 -24.48 -43.12 -27.15
C ASP A 437 -22.98 -43.07 -27.49
N ASN A 438 -22.19 -43.25 -26.43
CA ASN A 438 -21.04 -44.15 -26.23
C ASN A 438 -19.87 -44.15 -27.25
N ILE A 439 -18.70 -43.58 -26.88
CA ILE A 439 -17.58 -44.16 -26.08
C ILE A 439 -16.71 -45.18 -26.87
N THR A 440 -15.51 -44.71 -27.24
CA THR A 440 -14.13 -45.23 -26.95
C THR A 440 -13.93 -46.76 -26.91
N PRO A 441 -12.79 -47.37 -27.35
CA PRO A 441 -11.53 -47.20 -26.58
C PRO A 441 -10.19 -47.51 -27.26
N LEU A 442 -9.10 -47.21 -26.56
CA LEU A 442 -7.88 -48.03 -26.37
C LEU A 442 -7.09 -47.32 -25.22
N LYS A 443 -7.15 -47.75 -23.94
CA LYS A 443 -6.42 -48.87 -23.26
C LYS A 443 -4.98 -49.02 -23.77
N SER A 444 -3.92 -49.17 -22.98
CA SER A 444 -3.64 -49.48 -21.55
C SER A 444 -2.10 -49.49 -21.44
N GLY A 445 -1.40 -49.44 -20.30
CA GLY A 445 -1.73 -49.66 -18.90
C GLY A 445 -0.58 -49.15 -18.01
N ARG A 446 -0.87 -48.84 -16.74
CA ARG A 446 -0.63 -49.69 -15.54
C ARG A 446 0.87 -49.82 -15.21
N ARG A 447 1.35 -49.66 -13.98
CA ARG A 447 0.78 -50.07 -12.69
C ARG A 447 1.69 -49.49 -11.59
N GLY A 448 1.14 -48.96 -10.51
CA GLY A 448 1.43 -49.52 -9.20
C GLY A 448 0.94 -48.60 -8.09
N ARG A 449 0.11 -49.16 -7.22
CA ARG A 449 -0.62 -48.58 -6.09
C ARG A 449 -0.32 -49.46 -4.88
N SER A 450 -0.17 -48.85 -3.71
CA SER A 450 -0.59 -49.37 -2.39
C SER A 450 -0.18 -48.31 -1.35
N THR A 451 -1.12 -47.58 -0.72
CA THR A 451 -1.81 -47.89 0.57
C THR A 451 -0.82 -47.89 1.74
N ASP A 452 -1.09 -47.44 2.96
CA ASP A 452 -2.31 -47.06 3.68
C ASP A 452 -1.86 -46.37 5.00
N ASP A 453 -2.82 -45.78 5.71
CA ASP A 453 -2.83 -45.51 7.17
C ASP A 453 -1.79 -44.52 7.74
N GLY A 454 -2.08 -43.64 8.70
CA GLY A 454 -3.19 -43.53 9.64
C GLY A 454 -2.64 -42.93 10.94
N ALA A 455 -3.35 -41.95 11.51
CA ALA A 455 -3.33 -41.49 12.91
C ALA A 455 -1.99 -41.24 13.65
N ALA A 456 -1.71 -39.97 13.95
CA ALA A 456 -1.51 -39.45 15.31
C ALA A 456 -1.55 -37.91 15.27
#